data_AF-A0AAN6YWR0-F1
#
_entry.id   AF-A0AAN6YWR0-F1
#
_cell.length_a   1.000
_cell.length_b   1.000
_cell.length_c   1.000
_cell.angle_alpha   90.00
_cell.angle_beta   90.00
_cell.angle_gamma   90.00
#
_symmetry.space_group_name_H-M   'P 1'
#
loop_
_entity.id
_entity.type
_entity.pdbx_description
1 polymer ?
#
loop_
_entity_poly.entity_id
_entity_poly.type
_entity_poly.pdbx_seq_one_letter_code
_entity_poly.pdbx_strand_id
1 'polypeptide(L)'
;MATSDVTAAIRFLNDAGHLLAITAPETSAYLMSHRNGLMFEHEIPLSDKQREHVCTCCGHIMLPGQGSDLQIRQVKRAYKKLGQTRHPKKDEARSGPTKVMTCGRCSRLTEVKLPAPAPISRRHLEVQKPQKSSEPAVTQSMPTVNSDTVPQKSSTNANSKKRAKSRKAGLQALLDQSTAARNMRPGLGLSLADFMEKK
;
A
#
# COMPACT_ATOMS: atom_id res chain seq x y z
N MET A 1 -11.99 -35.72 26.36
CA MET A 1 -11.10 -35.01 27.31
C MET A 1 -9.67 -34.88 26.79
N ALA A 2 -9.14 -35.81 25.98
CA ALA A 2 -7.78 -35.68 25.44
C ALA A 2 -7.52 -34.43 24.55
N THR A 3 -8.53 -33.91 23.86
CA THR A 3 -8.37 -32.77 22.91
C THR A 3 -8.17 -31.42 23.61
N SER A 4 -8.72 -31.22 24.81
CA SER A 4 -8.50 -29.99 25.59
C SER A 4 -7.06 -29.90 26.10
N ASP A 5 -6.49 -31.03 26.50
CA ASP A 5 -5.14 -31.09 27.07
C ASP A 5 -4.08 -30.80 26.00
N VAL A 6 -4.28 -31.34 24.78
CA VAL A 6 -3.43 -31.05 23.61
C VAL A 6 -3.47 -29.57 23.25
N THR A 7 -4.67 -28.97 23.24
CA THR A 7 -4.81 -27.55 22.91
C THR A 7 -4.11 -26.67 23.95
N ALA A 8 -4.21 -27.01 25.24
CA ALA A 8 -3.49 -26.31 26.30
C ALA A 8 -1.97 -26.45 26.15
N ALA A 9 -1.47 -27.65 25.84
CA ALA A 9 -0.06 -27.90 25.59
C ALA A 9 0.47 -27.10 24.39
N ILE A 10 -0.27 -27.05 23.29
CA ILE A 10 0.09 -26.27 22.10
C ILE A 10 0.21 -24.77 22.45
N ARG A 11 -0.71 -24.24 23.24
CA ARG A 11 -0.68 -22.82 23.68
C ARG A 11 0.52 -22.56 24.59
N PHE A 12 0.77 -23.44 25.55
CA PHE A 12 1.94 -23.35 26.42
C PHE A 12 3.25 -23.34 25.62
N LEU A 13 3.41 -24.28 24.68
CA LEU A 13 4.60 -24.35 23.83
C LEU A 13 4.75 -23.09 22.97
N ASN A 14 3.66 -22.56 22.43
CA ASN A 14 3.63 -21.31 21.69
C ASN A 14 4.21 -20.15 22.53
N ASP A 15 3.68 -19.96 23.73
CA ASP A 15 4.02 -18.82 24.57
C ASP A 15 5.45 -18.96 25.13
N ALA A 16 5.85 -20.17 25.55
CA ALA A 16 7.20 -20.46 25.99
C ALA A 16 8.24 -20.26 24.89
N GLY A 17 7.94 -20.69 23.66
CA GLY A 17 8.83 -20.46 22.52
C GLY A 17 9.00 -18.97 22.21
N HIS A 18 7.91 -18.20 22.23
CA HIS A 18 8.01 -16.76 22.01
C HIS A 18 8.76 -16.01 23.14
N LEU A 19 8.62 -16.44 24.39
CA LEU A 19 9.37 -15.88 25.52
C LEU A 19 10.89 -16.08 25.35
N LEU A 20 11.29 -17.26 24.87
CA LEU A 20 12.70 -17.63 24.69
C LEU A 20 13.28 -17.21 23.33
N ALA A 21 12.50 -16.61 22.45
CA ALA A 21 12.91 -16.35 21.06
C ALA A 21 14.20 -15.52 20.93
N ILE A 22 14.38 -14.54 21.84
CA ILE A 22 15.53 -13.63 21.81
C ILE A 22 16.70 -14.18 22.63
N THR A 23 16.44 -14.74 23.81
CA THR A 23 17.48 -15.17 24.76
C THR A 23 18.02 -16.57 24.46
N ALA A 24 17.20 -17.44 23.88
CA ALA A 24 17.55 -18.83 23.54
C ALA A 24 16.85 -19.26 22.23
N PRO A 25 17.30 -18.74 21.07
CA PRO A 25 16.64 -18.99 19.78
C PRO A 25 16.60 -20.47 19.39
N GLU A 26 17.62 -21.24 19.77
CA GLU A 26 17.70 -22.69 19.55
C GLU A 26 16.62 -23.45 20.35
N THR A 27 16.46 -23.10 21.63
CA THR A 27 15.41 -23.67 22.49
C THR A 27 14.02 -23.26 22.01
N SER A 28 13.85 -22.00 21.61
CA SER A 28 12.58 -21.52 21.05
C SER A 28 12.19 -22.34 19.81
N ALA A 29 13.15 -22.61 18.92
CA ALA A 29 12.92 -23.38 17.71
C ALA A 29 12.59 -24.84 18.03
N TYR A 30 13.24 -25.44 19.04
CA TYR A 30 12.88 -26.78 19.51
C TYR A 30 11.43 -26.83 20.00
N LEU A 31 11.01 -25.92 20.88
CA LEU A 31 9.63 -25.86 21.38
C LEU A 31 8.60 -25.68 20.26
N MET A 32 8.89 -24.79 19.32
CA MET A 32 8.05 -24.57 18.13
C MET A 32 7.99 -25.80 17.21
N SER A 33 9.11 -26.53 17.05
CA SER A 33 9.13 -27.76 16.26
C SER A 33 8.28 -28.85 16.90
N HIS A 34 8.33 -28.97 18.22
CA HIS A 34 7.51 -29.90 18.98
C HIS A 34 6.03 -29.52 18.92
N ARG A 35 5.72 -28.21 19.01
CA ARG A 35 4.36 -27.69 18.79
C ARG A 35 3.81 -28.08 17.41
N ASN A 36 4.63 -27.97 16.36
CA ASN A 36 4.23 -28.35 15.01
C ASN A 36 4.02 -29.88 14.88
N GLY A 37 4.84 -30.68 15.58
CA GLY A 37 4.64 -32.13 15.70
C GLY A 37 3.29 -32.50 16.31
N LEU A 38 2.95 -31.90 17.45
CA LEU A 38 1.65 -32.11 18.10
C LEU A 38 0.48 -31.68 17.20
N MET A 39 0.59 -30.55 16.51
CA MET A 39 -0.44 -30.15 15.55
C MET A 39 -0.61 -31.16 14.42
N PHE A 40 0.49 -31.73 13.91
CA PHE A 40 0.43 -32.74 12.86
C PHE A 40 -0.16 -34.07 13.36
N GLU A 41 0.28 -34.56 14.51
CA GLU A 41 -0.20 -35.81 15.13
C GLU A 41 -1.70 -35.79 15.42
N HIS A 42 -2.23 -34.61 15.80
CA HIS A 42 -3.64 -34.42 16.11
C HIS A 42 -4.45 -33.84 14.94
N GLU A 43 -3.90 -33.81 13.73
CA GLU A 43 -4.55 -33.32 12.50
C GLU A 43 -5.11 -31.89 12.62
N ILE A 44 -4.47 -31.06 13.44
CA ILE A 44 -4.85 -29.66 13.64
C ILE A 44 -4.25 -28.83 12.50
N PRO A 45 -5.06 -28.19 11.64
CA PRO A 45 -4.55 -27.44 10.51
C PRO A 45 -3.82 -26.17 10.97
N LEU A 46 -2.63 -25.91 10.41
CA LEU A 46 -1.93 -24.65 10.63
C LEU A 46 -2.53 -23.56 9.76
N SER A 47 -2.89 -22.44 10.39
CA SER A 47 -3.31 -21.24 9.67
C SER A 47 -2.14 -20.61 8.90
N ASP A 48 -2.44 -19.93 7.80
CA ASP A 48 -1.41 -19.21 7.02
C ASP A 48 -0.65 -18.19 7.87
N LYS A 49 -1.33 -17.52 8.81
CA LYS A 49 -0.67 -16.63 9.78
C LYS A 49 0.42 -17.36 10.57
N GLN A 50 0.13 -18.55 11.10
CA GLN A 50 1.12 -19.33 11.85
C GLN A 50 2.28 -19.79 10.95
N ARG A 51 1.99 -20.18 9.72
CA ARG A 51 3.02 -20.55 8.72
C ARG A 51 3.95 -19.38 8.39
N GLU A 52 3.46 -18.15 8.41
CA GLU A 52 4.29 -16.95 8.19
C GLU A 52 5.21 -16.62 9.36
N HIS A 53 4.86 -17.01 10.58
CA HIS A 53 5.61 -16.66 11.79
C HIS A 53 6.61 -17.73 12.22
N VAL A 54 6.34 -19.01 11.95
CA VAL A 54 7.17 -20.12 12.44
C VAL A 54 7.46 -21.07 11.29
N CYS A 55 8.74 -21.40 11.08
CA CYS A 55 9.14 -22.37 10.09
C CYS A 55 8.56 -23.74 10.44
N THR A 56 7.72 -24.28 9.56
CA THR A 56 7.08 -25.60 9.75
C THR A 56 8.07 -26.75 9.86
N CYS A 57 9.29 -26.56 9.37
CA CYS A 57 10.27 -27.64 9.23
C CYS A 57 11.28 -27.70 10.38
N CYS A 58 11.73 -26.55 10.89
CA CYS A 58 12.74 -26.50 11.96
C CYS A 58 12.28 -25.73 13.20
N GLY A 59 11.05 -25.21 13.21
CA GLY A 59 10.47 -24.45 14.32
C GLY A 59 11.04 -23.04 14.51
N HIS A 60 12.01 -22.60 13.72
CA HIS A 60 12.56 -21.25 13.87
C HIS A 60 11.49 -20.16 13.68
N ILE A 61 11.41 -19.21 14.62
CA ILE A 61 10.49 -18.06 14.55
C ILE A 61 11.04 -17.08 13.52
N MET A 62 10.33 -16.92 12.41
CA MET A 62 10.73 -16.11 11.27
C MET A 62 10.39 -14.64 11.51
N LEU A 63 11.40 -13.87 11.90
CA LEU A 63 11.32 -12.41 12.08
C LEU A 63 11.98 -11.71 10.87
N PRO A 64 11.20 -11.04 10.00
CA PRO A 64 11.76 -10.30 8.87
C PRO A 64 12.81 -9.29 9.31
N GLY A 65 13.99 -9.32 8.68
CA GLY A 65 15.10 -8.41 9.01
C GLY A 65 15.97 -8.87 10.18
N GLN A 66 15.64 -9.99 10.84
CA GLN A 66 16.47 -10.64 11.86
C GLN A 66 16.88 -12.05 11.40
N GLY A 67 17.52 -12.11 10.23
CA GLY A 67 17.99 -13.36 9.61
C GLY A 67 16.94 -14.07 8.74
N SER A 68 15.65 -13.79 8.92
CA SER A 68 14.60 -14.24 8.01
C SER A 68 14.23 -13.17 6.97
N ASP A 69 13.89 -13.61 5.76
CA ASP A 69 13.53 -12.72 4.65
C ASP A 69 12.04 -12.79 4.31
N LEU A 70 11.50 -11.66 3.86
CA LEU A 70 10.13 -11.52 3.37
C LEU A 70 10.14 -10.90 1.98
N GLN A 71 9.60 -11.61 1.00
CA GLN A 71 9.37 -11.11 -0.36
C GLN A 71 7.87 -11.11 -0.69
N ILE A 72 7.38 -9.99 -1.22
CA ILE A 72 6.02 -9.90 -1.76
C ILE A 72 6.11 -9.98 -3.28
N ARG A 73 5.69 -11.11 -3.86
CA ARG A 73 5.65 -11.34 -5.30
C ARG A 73 4.29 -10.90 -5.84
N GLN A 74 4.30 -9.92 -6.74
CA GLN A 74 3.08 -9.52 -7.46
C GLN A 74 2.89 -10.42 -8.68
N VAL A 75 1.66 -10.87 -8.89
CA VAL A 75 1.28 -11.50 -10.15
C VAL A 75 1.29 -10.40 -11.21
N LYS A 76 2.27 -10.43 -12.12
CA LYS A 76 2.36 -9.48 -13.24
C LYS A 76 1.09 -9.64 -14.07
N ARG A 77 0.28 -8.57 -14.15
CA ARG A 77 -0.84 -8.53 -15.10
C ARG A 77 -0.25 -8.47 -16.50
N ALA A 78 -0.62 -9.40 -17.37
CA ALA A 78 -0.37 -9.24 -18.79
C ALA A 78 -1.08 -7.96 -19.25
N TYR A 79 -0.32 -6.94 -19.64
CA TYR A 79 -0.88 -5.76 -20.29
C TYR A 79 -1.49 -6.22 -21.60
N LYS A 80 -2.83 -6.28 -21.66
CA LYS A 80 -3.54 -6.48 -22.93
C LYS A 80 -3.25 -5.26 -23.81
N LYS A 81 -2.62 -5.48 -24.97
CA LYS A 81 -2.52 -4.46 -26.02
C LYS A 81 -3.95 -4.04 -26.39
N LEU A 82 -4.22 -2.73 -26.37
CA LEU A 82 -5.46 -2.16 -26.91
C LEU A 82 -5.61 -2.64 -28.36
N GLY A 83 -6.67 -3.38 -28.67
CA GLY A 83 -6.98 -3.76 -30.05
C GLY A 83 -7.58 -5.15 -30.26
N GLN A 84 -7.56 -6.05 -29.27
CA GLN A 84 -8.24 -7.35 -29.41
C GLN A 84 -9.58 -7.35 -28.67
N THR A 85 -10.65 -7.18 -29.44
CA THR A 85 -12.03 -7.52 -29.07
C THR A 85 -12.13 -9.03 -28.89
N ARG A 86 -11.75 -9.52 -27.70
CA ARG A 86 -12.19 -10.84 -27.23
C ARG A 86 -13.20 -10.63 -26.12
N HIS A 87 -14.36 -11.28 -26.28
CA HIS A 87 -15.42 -11.34 -25.29
C HIS A 87 -14.83 -11.54 -23.87
N PRO A 88 -15.33 -10.82 -22.85
CA PRO A 88 -14.86 -10.98 -21.49
C PRO A 88 -15.16 -12.40 -21.05
N LYS A 89 -14.13 -13.24 -20.90
CA LYS A 89 -14.26 -14.47 -20.13
C LYS A 89 -14.65 -14.05 -18.71
N LYS A 90 -15.82 -14.51 -18.26
CA LYS A 90 -16.30 -14.38 -16.88
C LYS A 90 -15.18 -14.80 -15.93
N ASP A 91 -14.86 -13.89 -15.01
CA ASP A 91 -14.39 -14.19 -13.66
C ASP A 91 -13.22 -15.17 -13.51
N GLU A 92 -12.12 -14.90 -14.21
CA GLU A 92 -10.83 -15.33 -13.67
C GLU A 92 -10.57 -14.47 -12.42
N ALA A 93 -10.90 -15.04 -11.25
CA ALA A 93 -10.78 -14.38 -9.96
C ALA A 93 -9.40 -13.71 -9.88
N ARG A 94 -9.41 -12.38 -9.66
CA ARG A 94 -8.16 -11.61 -9.55
C ARG A 94 -7.29 -12.31 -8.51
N SER A 95 -6.15 -12.84 -8.91
CA SER A 95 -5.18 -13.42 -7.98
C SER A 95 -4.44 -12.27 -7.27
N GLY A 96 -4.34 -12.35 -5.94
CA GLY A 96 -3.61 -11.38 -5.14
C GLY A 96 -2.09 -11.64 -5.15
N PRO A 97 -1.32 -10.78 -4.47
CA PRO A 97 0.12 -11.02 -4.32
C PRO A 97 0.40 -12.29 -3.51
N THR A 98 1.56 -12.90 -3.74
CA THR A 98 2.05 -14.04 -2.95
C THR A 98 3.13 -13.55 -1.99
N LYS A 99 2.96 -13.83 -0.70
CA LYS A 99 3.95 -13.60 0.34
C LYS A 99 4.87 -14.82 0.40
N VAL A 100 6.18 -14.60 0.29
CA VAL A 100 7.20 -15.64 0.39
C VAL A 100 8.10 -15.30 1.58
N MET A 101 8.12 -16.19 2.58
CA MET A 101 8.97 -16.10 3.76
C MET A 101 10.13 -17.08 3.63
N THR A 102 11.36 -16.65 3.89
CA THR A 102 12.55 -17.51 3.94
C THR A 102 12.99 -17.69 5.39
N CYS A 103 13.16 -18.94 5.82
CA CYS A 103 13.66 -19.26 7.15
C CYS A 103 15.15 -18.92 7.29
N GLY A 104 15.53 -18.10 8.26
CA GLY A 104 16.93 -17.73 8.51
C GLY A 104 17.84 -18.83 9.03
N ARG A 105 17.27 -19.97 9.48
CA ARG A 105 18.02 -21.10 10.04
C ARG A 105 18.23 -22.24 9.06
N CYS A 106 17.20 -22.59 8.28
CA CYS A 106 17.24 -23.74 7.35
C CYS A 106 16.96 -23.38 5.89
N SER A 107 16.79 -22.09 5.58
CA SER A 107 16.56 -21.54 4.22
C SER A 107 15.32 -22.07 3.48
N ARG A 108 14.44 -22.81 4.16
CA ARG A 108 13.18 -23.27 3.56
C ARG A 108 12.22 -22.10 3.33
N LEU A 109 11.50 -22.17 2.22
CA LEU A 109 10.56 -21.17 1.77
C LEU A 109 9.13 -21.52 2.21
N THR A 110 8.40 -20.53 2.69
CA THR A 110 6.97 -20.64 2.99
C THR A 110 6.21 -19.64 2.14
N GLU A 111 5.32 -20.15 1.28
CA GLU A 111 4.46 -19.32 0.43
C GLU A 111 3.04 -19.23 1.01
N VAL A 112 2.51 -18.01 1.02
CA VAL A 112 1.12 -17.68 1.36
C VAL A 112 0.51 -16.84 0.25
N LYS A 113 -0.61 -17.30 -0.30
CA LYS A 113 -1.36 -16.57 -1.33
C LYS A 113 -2.32 -15.61 -0.65
N LEU A 114 -2.14 -14.31 -0.88
CA LEU A 114 -3.04 -13.31 -0.35
C LEU A 114 -4.23 -13.11 -1.31
N PRO A 115 -5.44 -12.82 -0.80
CA PRO A 115 -6.57 -12.49 -1.65
C PRO A 115 -6.29 -11.21 -2.45
N ALA A 116 -6.95 -11.06 -3.61
CA ALA A 116 -6.79 -9.81 -4.37
C ALA A 116 -7.31 -8.61 -3.57
N PRO A 117 -6.56 -7.50 -3.59
CA PRO A 117 -7.01 -6.27 -2.96
C PRO A 117 -8.29 -5.78 -3.62
N ALA A 118 -9.20 -5.24 -2.81
CA ALA A 118 -10.43 -4.63 -3.30
C ALA A 118 -10.11 -3.53 -4.33
N PRO A 119 -10.91 -3.40 -5.40
CA PRO A 119 -10.71 -2.36 -6.38
C PRO A 119 -10.87 -0.97 -5.72
N ILE A 120 -9.83 -0.15 -5.83
CA ILE A 120 -9.91 1.25 -5.42
C ILE A 120 -10.79 1.98 -6.44
N SER A 121 -12.02 2.31 -6.07
CA SER A 121 -12.87 3.22 -6.85
C SER A 121 -12.31 4.63 -6.70
N ARG A 122 -11.53 5.08 -7.69
CA ARG A 122 -11.23 6.51 -7.80
C ARG A 122 -12.49 7.17 -8.35
N ARG A 123 -13.24 7.87 -7.49
CA ARG A 123 -14.28 8.79 -7.96
C ARG A 123 -13.59 9.81 -8.84
N HIS A 124 -13.77 9.67 -10.15
CA HIS A 124 -13.50 10.76 -11.05
C HIS A 124 -14.55 11.81 -10.70
N LEU A 125 -14.15 12.91 -10.07
CA LEU A 125 -15.00 14.09 -10.00
C LEU A 125 -15.27 14.49 -11.45
N GLU A 126 -16.45 14.15 -11.95
CA GLU A 126 -16.94 14.73 -13.19
C GLU A 126 -17.00 16.24 -12.97
N VAL A 127 -16.01 16.94 -13.53
CA VAL A 127 -16.12 18.37 -13.76
C VAL A 127 -17.25 18.52 -14.78
N GLN A 128 -18.44 18.82 -14.29
CA GLN A 128 -19.59 19.15 -15.12
C GLN A 128 -19.17 20.24 -16.10
N LYS A 129 -19.22 19.90 -17.39
CA LYS A 129 -19.03 20.86 -18.47
C LYS A 129 -20.29 21.74 -18.46
N PRO A 130 -20.19 23.08 -18.30
CA PRO A 130 -21.37 23.92 -18.25
C PRO A 130 -22.13 23.82 -19.58
N GLN A 131 -23.39 23.41 -19.49
CA GLN A 131 -24.32 23.40 -20.62
C GLN A 131 -24.52 24.84 -21.10
N LYS A 132 -24.37 25.06 -22.41
CA LYS A 132 -24.82 26.30 -23.05
C LYS A 132 -26.33 26.27 -23.12
N SER A 133 -26.97 27.14 -22.36
CA SER A 133 -28.38 27.49 -22.46
C SER A 133 -28.65 28.31 -23.73
N SER A 134 -29.67 27.93 -24.49
CA SER A 134 -30.33 28.79 -25.47
C SER A 134 -31.84 28.63 -25.32
N GLU A 135 -32.49 29.63 -24.74
CA GLU A 135 -33.94 29.90 -24.84
C GLU A 135 -34.12 31.39 -25.18
N PRO A 136 -35.20 31.77 -25.87
CA PRO A 136 -36.41 32.30 -25.20
C PRO A 136 -37.72 31.77 -25.87
N ALA A 137 -38.97 31.91 -25.40
CA ALA A 137 -39.64 32.93 -24.59
C ALA A 137 -41.07 32.49 -24.11
N VAL A 138 -41.60 33.22 -23.09
CA VAL A 138 -43.02 33.49 -22.66
C VAL A 138 -43.93 32.31 -22.18
N THR A 139 -44.73 32.35 -21.09
CA THR A 139 -45.42 33.43 -20.33
C THR A 139 -46.00 32.93 -18.97
N GLN A 140 -46.04 33.80 -17.93
CA GLN A 140 -46.94 33.91 -16.73
C GLN A 140 -46.92 32.77 -15.66
N SER A 141 -46.80 32.99 -14.34
CA SER A 141 -47.44 33.95 -13.42
C SER A 141 -46.70 34.02 -12.04
N MET A 142 -46.82 35.15 -11.32
CA MET A 142 -46.20 35.53 -10.03
C MET A 142 -46.92 34.94 -8.77
N PRO A 143 -46.61 35.31 -7.48
CA PRO A 143 -45.49 36.03 -6.83
C PRO A 143 -44.85 35.20 -5.67
N THR A 144 -43.79 35.55 -4.91
CA THR A 144 -43.62 36.73 -4.01
C THR A 144 -42.25 36.69 -3.28
N VAL A 145 -41.70 37.89 -2.99
CA VAL A 145 -40.77 38.39 -1.93
C VAL A 145 -39.27 38.02 -1.78
N ASN A 146 -38.46 39.10 -1.86
CA ASN A 146 -37.29 39.55 -1.06
C ASN A 146 -35.88 39.03 -1.42
N SER A 147 -35.00 39.87 -2.01
CA SER A 147 -34.04 40.82 -1.38
C SER A 147 -32.97 40.12 -0.51
N ASP A 148 -31.66 40.32 -0.60
CA ASP A 148 -30.83 41.36 -1.20
C ASP A 148 -29.34 40.92 -1.20
N THR A 149 -28.51 41.63 -1.98
CA THR A 149 -27.02 41.77 -1.95
C THR A 149 -26.09 40.84 -2.75
N VAL A 150 -25.18 41.53 -3.46
CA VAL A 150 -24.16 41.17 -4.47
C VAL A 150 -22.83 41.77 -3.93
N PRO A 151 -21.62 41.60 -4.52
CA PRO A 151 -20.83 40.44 -4.99
C PRO A 151 -19.43 40.38 -4.31
N GLN A 152 -18.58 39.39 -4.61
CA GLN A 152 -17.24 39.62 -5.21
C GLN A 152 -16.47 38.32 -5.45
N LYS A 153 -15.88 38.28 -6.64
CA LYS A 153 -15.09 37.20 -7.24
C LYS A 153 -13.61 37.46 -6.94
N SER A 154 -12.82 36.42 -6.66
CA SER A 154 -11.41 36.43 -7.06
C SER A 154 -10.97 35.03 -7.52
N SER A 155 -10.45 35.00 -8.74
CA SER A 155 -10.20 33.81 -9.55
C SER A 155 -8.74 33.37 -9.41
N THR A 156 -8.51 32.22 -8.76
CA THR A 156 -7.18 31.61 -8.56
C THR A 156 -6.82 30.56 -9.61
N ASN A 157 -7.30 30.69 -10.86
CA ASN A 157 -7.07 29.70 -11.92
C ASN A 157 -6.20 30.20 -13.08
N ALA A 158 -5.05 30.80 -12.77
CA ALA A 158 -4.07 31.26 -13.77
C ALA A 158 -2.68 30.58 -13.66
N ASN A 159 -2.57 29.33 -13.19
CA ASN A 159 -1.27 28.64 -13.01
C ASN A 159 -1.13 27.25 -13.69
N SER A 160 -2.11 26.81 -14.49
CA SER A 160 -2.04 25.48 -15.13
C SER A 160 -1.12 25.45 -16.36
N LYS A 161 -1.05 26.54 -17.14
CA LYS A 161 -0.18 26.62 -18.32
C LYS A 161 1.29 26.94 -18.01
N LYS A 162 1.61 27.53 -16.85
CA LYS A 162 2.99 27.86 -16.47
C LYS A 162 3.79 26.63 -15.99
N ARG A 163 3.14 25.68 -15.30
CA ARG A 163 3.79 24.43 -14.81
C ARG A 163 4.13 23.42 -15.89
N ALA A 164 3.43 23.42 -17.02
CA ALA A 164 3.76 22.51 -18.13
C ALA A 164 5.06 22.91 -18.85
N LYS A 165 5.42 24.20 -18.82
CA LYS A 165 6.64 24.73 -19.45
C LYS A 165 7.88 24.54 -18.57
N SER A 166 7.73 24.57 -17.23
CA SER A 166 8.82 24.30 -16.29
C SER A 166 9.24 22.82 -16.23
N ARG A 167 8.42 21.90 -16.74
CA ARG A 167 8.76 20.46 -16.82
C ARG A 167 9.63 20.09 -18.05
N LYS A 168 9.86 21.04 -18.97
CA LYS A 168 10.73 20.88 -20.15
C LYS A 168 12.03 21.69 -20.07
N ALA A 169 12.17 22.52 -19.04
CA ALA A 169 13.37 23.29 -18.79
C ALA A 169 14.22 22.43 -17.83
N GLY A 170 15.38 21.96 -18.27
CA GLY A 170 16.25 21.10 -17.47
C GLY A 170 16.64 21.72 -16.12
N LEU A 171 17.29 20.93 -15.26
CA LEU A 171 17.65 21.33 -13.89
C LEU A 171 18.30 22.73 -13.82
N GLN A 172 19.15 23.06 -14.77
CA GLN A 172 19.85 24.35 -14.84
C GLN A 172 18.89 25.54 -15.02
N ALA A 173 17.87 25.41 -15.86
CA ALA A 173 16.88 26.46 -16.08
C ALA A 173 15.94 26.64 -14.86
N LEU A 174 15.73 25.59 -14.07
CA LEU A 174 15.03 25.69 -12.80
C LEU A 174 15.88 26.38 -11.73
N LEU A 175 17.19 26.16 -11.76
CA LEU A 175 18.14 26.87 -10.88
C LEU A 175 18.17 28.36 -11.23
N ASP A 176 18.28 28.73 -12.50
CA ASP A 176 18.26 30.14 -12.96
C ASP A 176 16.93 30.85 -12.63
N GLN A 177 15.81 30.13 -12.73
CA GLN A 177 14.52 30.66 -12.32
C GLN A 177 14.42 30.82 -10.79
N SER A 178 15.06 29.94 -10.02
CA SER A 178 15.11 30.03 -8.55
C SER A 178 16.04 31.15 -8.06
N THR A 179 17.13 31.44 -8.77
CA THR A 179 18.04 32.55 -8.46
C THR A 179 17.41 33.87 -8.86
N ALA A 180 16.73 33.95 -10.00
CA ALA A 180 15.94 35.11 -10.39
C ALA A 180 14.78 35.39 -9.42
N ALA A 181 14.11 34.35 -8.90
CA ALA A 181 13.06 34.50 -7.89
C ALA A 181 13.58 34.92 -6.50
N ARG A 182 14.84 34.59 -6.16
CA ARG A 182 15.50 35.04 -4.92
C ARG A 182 15.73 36.55 -4.89
N ASN A 183 16.01 37.18 -6.03
CA ASN A 183 16.18 38.64 -6.11
C ASN A 183 14.89 39.43 -5.84
N MET A 184 13.73 38.77 -5.80
CA MET A 184 12.41 39.39 -5.55
C MET A 184 11.82 39.08 -4.16
N ARG A 185 12.46 38.22 -3.35
CA ARG A 185 11.98 37.84 -2.00
C ARG A 185 13.14 37.67 -1.02
N PRO A 186 13.40 38.64 -0.13
CA PRO A 186 14.36 38.46 0.94
C PRO A 186 13.67 37.65 2.04
N GLY A 187 14.07 36.39 2.28
CA GLY A 187 13.56 35.70 3.46
C GLY A 187 13.70 34.19 3.61
N LEU A 188 14.26 33.42 2.67
CA LEU A 188 14.49 31.99 2.91
C LEU A 188 15.76 31.51 2.17
N GLY A 189 16.91 31.82 2.75
CA GLY A 189 18.25 31.57 2.18
C GLY A 189 18.85 30.25 2.64
N LEU A 190 18.27 29.11 2.25
CA LEU A 190 18.95 27.81 2.35
C LEU A 190 19.24 27.31 0.94
N SER A 191 20.53 27.30 0.59
CA SER A 191 21.03 26.86 -0.72
C SER A 191 21.37 25.37 -0.68
N LEU A 192 21.24 24.69 -1.82
CA LEU A 192 21.69 23.29 -1.97
C LEU A 192 23.18 23.11 -1.62
N ALA A 193 23.97 24.18 -1.71
CA ALA A 193 25.37 24.21 -1.31
C ALA A 193 25.59 24.06 0.21
N ASP A 194 24.68 24.55 1.07
CA ASP A 194 24.80 24.39 2.54
C ASP A 194 24.71 22.93 2.98
N PHE A 195 24.05 22.09 2.18
CA PHE A 195 23.92 20.66 2.45
C PHE A 195 25.07 19.82 1.87
N MET A 196 25.93 20.42 1.04
CA MET A 196 27.06 19.74 0.40
C MET A 196 28.39 20.02 1.10
N GLU A 197 28.43 20.87 2.13
CA GLU A 197 29.59 20.95 3.02
C GLU A 197 29.68 19.69 3.86
N LYS A 198 30.61 18.83 3.46
CA LYS A 198 30.98 17.59 4.12
C LYS A 198 31.75 17.94 5.40
N LYS A 199 31.16 17.68 6.56
CA LYS A 199 31.93 17.47 7.80
C LYS A 199 32.72 16.17 7.71
#